data_AF-A0A2R9UFA1-F1
#
_entry.id   AF-A0A2R9UFA1-F1
#
_cell.length_a   1.000
_cell.length_b   1.000
_cell.length_c   1.000
_cell.angle_alpha   90.00
_cell.angle_beta   90.00
_cell.angle_gamma   90.00
#
_symmetry.space_group_name_H-M   'P 1'
#
loop_
_entity.id
_entity.type
_entity.pdbx_description
1 polymer ?
#
loop_
_entity_poly.entity_id
_entity_poly.type
_entity_poly.pdbx_seq_one_letter_code
_entity_poly.pdbx_strand_id
1 'polypeptide(L)'
;MSMFAGQMGAGRDEVGEKVASFPTYEKAQKAVSSLIAGEVPARDIAIVGSGLRSIERITGRLGYATAARSGALNGLMLGLLFAFIFVLGTPTAQISAFLGVLLVGMALGMLLSLGTYSIVRRRRDFASVMQVTADHYDVCVAAPSLAKARGILGPVGASRTVVARPAAPADTAPPLYGERVQNPGAAGPAVPPRPPAPSRPVDDEPPRYGERVTPQSASATPPAESQPGSDGAPESNPSRDDR
;
A
#
# COMPACT_ATOMS: atom_id res chain seq x y z
N MET A 1 -27.16 -16.17 -37.83
CA MET A 1 -25.89 -16.15 -37.07
C MET A 1 -25.56 -14.70 -36.77
N SER A 2 -26.01 -14.19 -35.63
CA SER A 2 -25.80 -12.79 -35.23
C SER A 2 -24.46 -12.68 -34.50
N MET A 3 -23.51 -11.95 -35.09
CA MET A 3 -22.23 -11.69 -34.45
C MET A 3 -22.42 -10.67 -33.33
N PHE A 4 -22.23 -11.12 -32.09
CA PHE A 4 -21.93 -10.26 -30.96
C PHE A 4 -20.55 -9.61 -31.19
N ALA A 5 -20.51 -8.52 -31.95
CA ALA A 5 -19.38 -7.61 -31.92
C ALA A 5 -19.43 -6.88 -30.57
N GLY A 6 -18.60 -7.33 -29.63
CA GLY A 6 -18.46 -6.68 -28.32
C GLY A 6 -18.19 -5.19 -28.53
N GLN A 7 -19.01 -4.37 -27.88
CA GLN A 7 -18.84 -2.92 -27.80
C GLN A 7 -17.44 -2.62 -27.29
N MET A 8 -16.49 -2.41 -28.21
CA MET A 8 -15.12 -2.07 -27.89
C MET A 8 -15.12 -0.71 -27.22
N GLY A 9 -15.06 -0.72 -25.87
CA GLY A 9 -14.82 0.42 -24.99
C GLY A 9 -15.37 1.77 -25.46
N ALA A 10 -16.57 2.14 -24.98
CA ALA A 10 -17.32 3.37 -25.31
C ALA A 10 -16.56 4.71 -25.18
N GLY A 11 -15.30 4.73 -24.73
CA GLY A 11 -14.45 5.91 -24.75
C GLY A 11 -13.46 5.99 -25.92
N ARG A 12 -13.09 4.87 -26.56
CA ARG A 12 -12.04 4.87 -27.60
C ARG A 12 -12.41 5.66 -28.85
N ASP A 13 -13.69 5.69 -29.19
CA ASP A 13 -14.18 6.40 -30.36
C ASP A 13 -14.15 7.92 -30.16
N GLU A 14 -14.19 8.41 -28.91
CA GLU A 14 -14.13 9.84 -28.57
C GLU A 14 -12.70 10.39 -28.53
N VAL A 15 -11.72 9.58 -28.14
CA VAL A 15 -10.31 10.03 -27.97
C VAL A 15 -9.44 9.90 -29.23
N GLY A 16 -9.97 9.35 -30.32
CA GLY A 16 -9.24 9.16 -31.57
C GLY A 16 -8.29 7.96 -31.56
N GLU A 17 -7.45 7.85 -32.58
CA GLU A 17 -6.59 6.67 -32.79
C GLU A 17 -5.21 6.85 -32.14
N LYS A 18 -4.69 5.78 -31.56
CA LYS A 18 -3.38 5.76 -30.90
C LYS A 18 -2.24 6.01 -31.88
N VAL A 19 -1.40 6.98 -31.57
CA VAL A 19 -0.19 7.32 -32.34
C VAL A 19 1.08 6.82 -31.66
N ALA A 20 1.13 6.86 -30.32
CA ALA A 20 2.27 6.39 -29.54
C ALA A 20 1.84 5.90 -28.14
N SER A 21 2.68 5.09 -27.50
CA SER A 21 2.47 4.60 -26.13
C SER A 21 3.72 4.83 -25.29
N PHE A 22 3.55 5.28 -24.05
CA PHE A 22 4.64 5.64 -23.15
C PHE A 22 4.42 5.03 -21.75
N PRO A 23 5.50 4.61 -21.06
CA PRO A 23 5.38 4.03 -19.71
C PRO A 23 5.13 5.09 -18.63
N THR A 24 5.42 6.37 -18.90
CA THR A 24 5.28 7.45 -17.92
C THR A 24 4.50 8.62 -18.51
N TYR A 25 3.74 9.31 -17.66
CA TYR A 25 2.93 10.45 -18.06
C TYR A 25 3.78 11.60 -18.62
N GLU A 26 4.94 11.87 -18.02
CA GLU A 26 5.87 12.90 -18.50
C GLU A 26 6.37 12.67 -19.93
N LYS A 27 6.62 11.40 -20.31
CA LYS A 27 7.00 11.06 -21.69
C LYS A 27 5.85 11.28 -22.66
N ALA A 28 4.63 10.93 -22.26
CA ALA A 28 3.43 11.22 -23.04
C ALA A 28 3.24 12.74 -23.19
N GLN A 29 3.41 13.53 -22.14
CA GLN A 29 3.34 15.00 -22.20
C GLN A 29 4.39 15.59 -23.16
N LYS A 30 5.62 15.08 -23.16
CA LYS A 30 6.64 15.51 -24.13
C LYS A 30 6.23 15.20 -25.58
N ALA A 31 5.63 14.04 -25.83
CA ALA A 31 5.11 13.72 -27.15
C ALA A 31 3.97 14.68 -27.55
N VAL A 32 3.06 14.99 -26.61
CA VAL A 32 2.01 15.99 -26.83
C VAL A 32 2.60 17.37 -27.11
N SER A 33 3.63 17.81 -26.39
CA SER A 33 4.26 19.11 -26.66
C SER A 33 4.90 19.14 -28.05
N SER A 34 5.53 18.05 -28.48
CA SER A 34 6.08 17.93 -29.84
C SER A 34 4.98 17.97 -30.91
N LEU A 35 3.84 17.32 -30.68
CA LEU A 35 2.69 17.39 -31.59
C LEU A 35 2.14 18.81 -31.71
N ILE A 36 1.98 19.52 -30.59
CA ILE A 36 1.52 20.91 -30.59
C ILE A 36 2.53 21.83 -31.27
N ALA A 37 3.83 21.62 -31.05
CA ALA A 37 4.90 22.37 -31.73
C ALA A 37 4.90 22.12 -33.25
N GLY A 38 4.52 20.91 -33.68
CA GLY A 38 4.25 20.59 -35.08
C GLY A 38 2.85 21.00 -35.54
N GLU A 39 2.19 21.94 -34.85
CA GLU A 39 0.90 22.52 -35.20
C GLU A 39 -0.25 21.49 -35.33
N VAL A 40 -0.24 20.43 -34.51
CA VAL A 40 -1.43 19.60 -34.30
C VAL A 40 -2.33 20.32 -33.28
N PRO A 41 -3.63 20.54 -33.58
CA PRO A 41 -4.53 21.21 -32.65
C PRO A 41 -4.62 20.45 -31.31
N ALA A 42 -4.39 21.14 -30.19
CA ALA A 42 -4.39 20.52 -28.87
C ALA A 42 -5.71 19.81 -28.51
N ARG A 43 -6.84 20.32 -29.03
CA ARG A 43 -8.18 19.72 -28.86
C ARG A 43 -8.32 18.35 -29.52
N ASP A 44 -7.47 18.03 -30.49
CA ASP A 44 -7.49 16.75 -31.21
C ASP A 44 -6.60 15.70 -30.54
N ILE A 45 -5.88 16.06 -29.47
CA ILE A 45 -4.90 15.18 -28.81
C ILE A 45 -5.45 14.76 -27.43
N ALA A 46 -5.43 13.46 -27.17
CA ALA A 46 -5.80 12.88 -25.89
C ALA A 46 -4.69 12.02 -25.32
N ILE A 47 -4.50 12.06 -24.00
CA ILE A 47 -3.66 11.09 -23.27
C ILE A 47 -4.58 10.12 -22.55
N VAL A 48 -4.48 8.84 -22.88
CA VAL A 48 -5.32 7.77 -22.34
C VAL A 48 -4.47 6.86 -21.45
N GLY A 49 -4.76 6.85 -20.16
CA GLY A 49 -4.17 5.89 -19.23
C GLY A 49 -4.79 4.51 -19.41
N SER A 50 -3.96 3.51 -19.68
CA SER A 50 -4.36 2.11 -19.84
C SER A 50 -3.75 1.24 -18.75
N GLY A 51 -4.45 0.17 -18.36
CA GLY A 51 -4.04 -0.67 -17.23
C GLY A 51 -4.07 0.11 -15.91
N LEU A 52 -5.24 0.66 -15.56
CA LEU A 52 -5.39 1.39 -14.30
C LEU A 52 -5.30 0.44 -13.12
N ARG A 53 -4.34 0.70 -12.24
CA ARG A 53 -4.20 0.06 -10.94
C ARG A 53 -4.65 1.04 -9.88
N SER A 54 -5.70 0.66 -9.15
CA SER A 54 -6.04 1.32 -7.89
C SER A 54 -5.15 0.74 -6.79
N ILE A 55 -4.38 1.60 -6.15
CA ILE A 55 -3.54 1.28 -5.01
C ILE A 55 -4.16 1.96 -3.80
N GLU A 56 -4.69 1.17 -2.87
CA GLU A 56 -5.10 1.67 -1.56
C GLU A 56 -3.88 1.65 -0.64
N ARG A 57 -3.26 2.82 -0.45
CA ARG A 57 -2.10 2.95 0.43
C ARG A 57 -2.57 3.20 1.85
N ILE A 58 -2.34 2.22 2.73
CA ILE A 58 -2.56 2.36 4.17
C ILE A 58 -1.51 3.32 4.72
N THR A 59 -1.94 4.49 5.19
CA THR A 59 -1.06 5.55 5.71
C THR A 59 -0.79 5.40 7.20
N GLY A 60 -1.61 4.63 7.91
CA GLY A 60 -1.37 4.28 9.31
C GLY A 60 -2.63 3.84 10.04
N ARG A 61 -2.48 3.64 11.35
CA ARG A 61 -3.62 3.32 12.22
C ARG A 61 -4.41 4.59 12.53
N LEU A 62 -5.73 4.51 12.34
CA LEU A 62 -6.63 5.62 12.64
C LEU A 62 -6.82 5.66 14.16
N GLY A 63 -6.26 6.67 14.85
CA GLY A 63 -6.26 6.77 16.32
C GLY A 63 -6.71 8.13 16.85
N TYR A 64 -7.24 8.18 18.06
CA TYR A 64 -7.60 9.45 18.72
C TYR A 64 -6.41 10.39 18.86
N ALA A 65 -5.22 9.85 19.15
CA ALA A 65 -3.99 10.63 19.26
C ALA A 65 -3.58 11.27 17.93
N THR A 66 -3.73 10.54 16.81
CA THR A 66 -3.39 11.08 15.48
C THR A 66 -4.42 12.12 15.03
N ALA A 67 -5.71 11.90 15.29
CA ALA A 67 -6.76 12.88 15.04
C ALA A 67 -6.61 14.15 15.88
N ALA A 68 -6.33 14.02 17.17
CA ALA A 68 -6.08 15.17 18.03
C ALA A 68 -4.89 16.01 17.55
N ARG A 69 -3.79 15.34 17.15
CA ARG A 69 -2.61 16.02 16.62
C ARG A 69 -2.92 16.73 15.30
N SER A 70 -3.49 16.05 14.32
CA SER A 70 -3.82 16.68 13.02
C SER A 70 -4.84 17.80 13.18
N GLY A 71 -5.82 17.63 14.08
CA GLY A 71 -6.78 18.67 14.46
C GLY A 71 -6.12 19.89 15.09
N ALA A 72 -5.17 19.69 16.02
CA ALA A 72 -4.43 20.78 16.64
C ALA A 72 -3.54 21.52 15.63
N LEU A 73 -2.88 20.82 14.70
CA LEU A 73 -2.10 21.46 13.63
C LEU A 73 -3.00 22.28 12.69
N ASN A 74 -4.15 21.76 12.29
CA ASN A 74 -5.10 22.50 11.46
C ASN A 74 -5.72 23.68 12.23
N GLY A 75 -6.04 23.47 13.51
CA GLY A 75 -6.50 24.49 14.43
C GLY A 75 -5.47 25.56 14.72
N LEU A 76 -4.17 25.25 14.66
CA LEU A 76 -3.09 26.23 14.78
C LEU A 76 -3.12 27.20 13.60
N MET A 77 -3.29 26.71 12.37
CA MET A 77 -3.39 27.59 11.20
C MET A 77 -4.63 28.48 11.26
N LEU A 78 -5.78 27.91 11.66
CA LEU A 78 -7.01 28.67 11.84
C LEU A 78 -6.89 29.68 13.00
N GLY A 79 -6.30 29.27 14.12
CA GLY A 79 -6.03 30.12 15.28
C GLY A 79 -5.06 31.24 14.95
N LEU A 80 -4.04 30.97 14.13
CA LEU A 80 -3.08 31.97 13.66
C LEU A 80 -3.78 33.01 12.78
N LEU A 81 -4.67 32.57 11.89
CA LEU A 81 -5.50 33.47 11.08
C LEU A 81 -6.36 34.38 11.96
N PHE A 82 -7.09 33.82 12.92
CA PHE A 82 -7.94 34.63 13.82
C PHE A 82 -7.13 35.52 14.75
N ALA A 83 -5.99 35.04 15.26
CA ALA A 83 -5.10 35.84 16.10
C ALA A 83 -4.50 37.02 15.30
N PHE A 84 -4.18 36.80 14.02
CA PHE A 84 -3.72 37.87 13.12
C PHE A 84 -4.82 38.93 12.88
N ILE A 85 -6.04 38.49 12.56
CA ILE A 85 -7.19 39.40 12.40
C ILE A 85 -7.47 40.17 13.71
N PHE A 86 -7.38 39.50 14.85
CA PHE A 86 -7.59 40.10 16.17
C PHE A 86 -6.57 41.21 16.47
N VAL A 87 -5.29 40.97 16.19
CA VAL A 87 -4.22 41.97 16.36
C VAL A 87 -4.39 43.15 15.41
N LEU A 88 -4.76 42.91 14.15
CA LEU A 88 -5.05 44.00 13.21
C LEU A 88 -6.23 44.88 13.65
N GLY A 89 -7.27 44.26 14.23
CA GLY A 89 -8.41 45.00 14.79
C GLY A 89 -8.11 45.66 16.14
N THR A 90 -7.05 45.23 16.83
CA THR A 90 -6.71 45.69 18.19
C THR A 90 -5.21 45.99 18.31
N PRO A 91 -4.74 47.17 17.87
CA PRO A 91 -3.31 47.49 17.77
C PRO A 91 -2.53 47.47 19.10
N THR A 92 -3.24 47.61 20.23
CA THR A 92 -2.66 47.59 21.58
C THR A 92 -2.77 46.21 22.25
N ALA A 93 -3.10 45.16 21.50
CA ALA A 93 -3.25 43.82 22.04
C ALA A 93 -1.91 43.31 22.61
N GLN A 94 -1.98 42.77 23.83
CA GLN A 94 -0.83 42.11 24.45
C GLN A 94 -0.55 40.78 23.76
N ILE A 95 0.72 40.36 23.76
CA ILE A 95 1.17 39.07 23.22
C ILE A 95 0.41 37.89 23.87
N SER A 96 0.05 38.02 25.15
CA SER A 96 -0.78 37.05 25.88
C SER A 96 -2.17 36.85 25.26
N ALA A 97 -2.80 37.91 24.75
CA ALA A 97 -4.10 37.83 24.09
C ALA A 97 -3.99 37.12 22.73
N PHE A 98 -2.93 37.37 21.98
CA PHE A 98 -2.62 36.63 20.74
C PHE A 98 -2.45 35.12 21.02
N LEU A 99 -1.64 34.76 22.03
CA LEU A 99 -1.46 33.38 22.47
C LEU A 99 -2.79 32.75 22.91
N GLY A 100 -3.64 33.50 23.61
CA GLY A 100 -4.97 33.05 24.02
C GLY A 100 -5.85 32.67 22.82
N VAL A 101 -5.99 33.57 21.83
CA VAL A 101 -6.78 33.32 20.61
C VAL A 101 -6.21 32.14 19.82
N LEU A 102 -4.88 32.06 19.72
CA LEU A 102 -4.19 30.96 19.06
C LEU A 102 -4.49 29.61 19.73
N LEU A 103 -4.37 29.53 21.06
CA LEU A 103 -4.65 28.32 21.83
C LEU A 103 -6.12 27.90 21.72
N VAL A 104 -7.05 28.84 21.72
CA VAL A 104 -8.48 28.56 21.51
C VAL A 104 -8.70 27.97 20.11
N GLY A 105 -8.06 28.52 19.07
CA GLY A 105 -8.13 27.98 17.72
C GLY A 105 -7.57 26.55 17.62
N MET A 106 -6.43 26.28 18.27
CA MET A 106 -5.86 24.93 18.36
C MET A 106 -6.78 23.96 19.09
N ALA A 107 -7.33 24.35 20.24
CA ALA A 107 -8.24 23.53 21.03
C ALA A 107 -9.53 23.23 20.26
N LEU A 108 -10.11 24.23 19.61
CA LEU A 108 -11.31 24.05 18.79
C LEU A 108 -11.03 23.12 17.60
N GLY A 109 -9.92 23.30 16.88
CA GLY A 109 -9.51 22.41 15.79
C GLY A 109 -9.29 20.97 16.24
N MET A 110 -8.69 20.78 17.41
CA MET A 110 -8.51 19.47 18.05
C MET A 110 -9.86 18.82 18.38
N LEU A 111 -10.78 19.56 19.03
CA LEU A 111 -12.11 19.06 19.39
C LEU A 111 -12.94 18.68 18.16
N LEU A 112 -12.94 19.52 17.12
CA LEU A 112 -13.63 19.25 15.86
C LEU A 112 -13.05 18.02 15.14
N SER A 113 -11.73 17.87 15.14
CA SER A 113 -11.09 16.67 14.55
C SER A 113 -11.42 15.40 15.35
N LEU A 114 -11.49 15.49 16.68
CA LEU A 114 -11.84 14.34 17.51
C LEU A 114 -13.32 13.94 17.32
N GLY A 115 -14.21 14.93 17.22
CA GLY A 115 -15.63 14.74 16.91
C GLY A 115 -15.83 14.08 15.55
N THR A 116 -15.26 14.64 14.49
CA THR A 116 -15.35 14.06 13.14
C THR A 116 -14.72 12.66 13.08
N TYR A 117 -13.59 12.45 13.74
CA TYR A 117 -12.96 11.14 13.86
C TYR A 117 -13.88 10.11 14.53
N SER A 118 -14.61 10.47 15.59
CA SER A 118 -15.53 9.55 16.26
C SER A 118 -16.65 9.05 15.33
N ILE A 119 -17.12 9.91 14.41
CA ILE A 119 -18.14 9.58 13.41
C ILE A 119 -17.56 8.63 12.35
N VAL A 120 -16.35 8.91 11.86
CA VAL A 120 -15.70 8.16 10.78
C VAL A 120 -15.15 6.82 11.26
N ARG A 121 -14.59 6.76 12.48
CA ARG A 121 -13.96 5.57 13.07
C ARG A 121 -14.87 4.35 13.09
N ARG A 122 -16.20 4.55 13.18
CA ARG A 122 -17.17 3.45 13.26
C ARG A 122 -17.09 2.48 12.07
N ARG A 123 -16.42 2.84 10.96
CA ARG A 123 -16.35 2.02 9.75
C ARG A 123 -14.95 1.51 9.37
N ARG A 124 -13.84 2.05 9.91
CA ARG A 124 -12.46 1.64 9.55
C ARG A 124 -11.45 1.93 10.68
N ASP A 125 -10.55 0.98 10.95
CA ASP A 125 -9.46 1.10 11.93
C ASP A 125 -8.13 1.64 11.34
N PHE A 126 -8.12 1.93 10.04
CA PHE A 126 -6.93 2.36 9.31
C PHE A 126 -7.24 3.60 8.46
N ALA A 127 -6.26 4.49 8.37
CA ALA A 127 -6.28 5.57 7.40
C ALA A 127 -5.69 5.04 6.09
N SER A 128 -6.41 5.24 4.99
CA SER A 128 -5.94 4.89 3.64
C SER A 128 -6.17 6.02 2.66
N VAL A 129 -5.29 6.10 1.67
CA VAL A 129 -5.42 7.01 0.52
C VAL A 129 -5.51 6.16 -0.72
N MET A 130 -6.59 6.33 -1.48
CA MET A 130 -6.77 5.66 -2.76
C MET A 130 -6.01 6.45 -3.83
N GLN A 131 -5.09 5.78 -4.52
CA GLN A 131 -4.34 6.33 -5.64
C GLN A 131 -4.61 5.48 -6.88
N VAL A 132 -4.90 6.11 -8.01
CA VAL A 132 -5.06 5.41 -9.28
C VAL A 132 -3.87 5.73 -10.17
N THR A 133 -3.13 4.71 -10.60
CA THR A 133 -1.99 4.84 -11.52
C THR A 133 -2.21 4.01 -12.76
N ALA A 134 -1.79 4.50 -13.93
CA ALA A 134 -1.81 3.71 -15.16
C ALA A 134 -0.49 2.95 -15.33
N ASP A 135 -0.55 1.76 -15.93
CA ASP A 135 0.63 0.99 -16.34
C ASP A 135 1.31 1.63 -17.56
N HIS A 136 0.53 2.25 -18.45
CA HIS A 136 1.02 2.98 -19.62
C HIS A 136 0.04 4.07 -20.05
N TYR A 137 0.57 5.04 -20.79
CA TYR A 137 -0.12 6.22 -21.30
C TYR A 137 -0.04 6.23 -22.81
N ASP A 138 -1.20 6.07 -23.45
CA ASP A 138 -1.36 6.12 -24.89
C ASP A 138 -1.67 7.56 -25.32
N VAL A 139 -0.95 8.07 -26.32
CA VAL A 139 -1.26 9.35 -26.96
C VAL A 139 -2.11 9.06 -28.19
N CYS A 140 -3.37 9.49 -28.14
CA CYS A 140 -4.34 9.35 -29.21
C CYS A 140 -4.58 10.69 -29.90
N VAL A 141 -4.85 10.64 -31.20
CA VAL A 141 -5.13 11.83 -32.02
C VAL A 141 -6.36 11.58 -32.87
N ALA A 142 -7.23 12.60 -32.99
CA ALA A 142 -8.39 12.54 -33.84
C ALA A 142 -8.03 12.32 -35.32
N ALA A 143 -8.91 11.65 -36.06
CA ALA A 143 -8.74 11.32 -37.48
C ALA A 143 -8.22 12.47 -38.37
N PRO A 144 -8.73 13.73 -38.30
CA PRO A 144 -8.27 14.80 -39.20
C PRO A 144 -6.79 15.17 -39.03
N SER A 145 -6.23 14.98 -37.84
CA SER A 145 -4.88 15.42 -37.49
C SER A 145 -3.86 14.26 -37.43
N LEU A 146 -4.32 13.04 -37.72
CA LEU A 146 -3.58 11.81 -37.50
C LEU A 146 -2.39 11.61 -38.45
N ALA A 147 -2.54 11.96 -39.73
CA ALA A 147 -1.44 11.87 -40.69
C ALA A 147 -0.28 12.82 -40.31
N LYS A 148 -0.63 14.03 -39.87
CA LYS A 148 0.33 15.03 -39.39
C LYS A 148 1.03 14.56 -38.12
N ALA A 149 0.28 14.04 -37.16
CA ALA A 149 0.82 13.51 -35.91
C ALA A 149 1.82 12.36 -36.13
N ARG A 150 1.52 11.43 -37.04
CA ARG A 150 2.44 10.35 -37.44
C ARG A 150 3.70 10.86 -38.12
N GLY A 151 3.60 11.94 -38.90
CA GLY A 151 4.76 12.61 -39.50
C GLY A 151 5.69 13.25 -38.47
N ILE A 152 5.15 13.80 -37.38
CA ILE A 152 5.92 14.50 -36.33
C ILE A 152 6.57 13.52 -35.35
N LEU A 153 5.81 12.53 -34.86
CA LEU A 153 6.33 11.55 -33.89
C LEU A 153 7.12 10.42 -34.56
N GLY A 154 7.00 10.27 -35.89
CA GLY A 154 7.56 9.16 -36.64
C GLY A 154 6.98 7.80 -36.21
N PRO A 155 7.49 6.68 -36.76
CA PRO A 155 7.12 5.32 -36.30
C PRO A 155 7.63 4.99 -34.87
N VAL A 156 8.01 5.99 -34.08
CA VAL A 156 8.52 5.85 -32.72
C VAL A 156 7.33 5.75 -31.76
N GLY A 157 6.76 4.56 -31.62
CA GLY A 157 5.66 4.37 -30.67
C GLY A 157 5.01 3.00 -30.67
N ALA A 158 5.28 2.16 -31.68
CA ALA A 158 4.88 0.76 -31.67
C ALA A 158 5.88 -0.10 -30.88
N SER A 159 6.31 0.35 -29.68
CA SER A 159 6.77 -0.61 -28.68
C SER A 159 5.56 -1.41 -28.25
N ARG A 160 5.23 -2.44 -29.04
CA ARG A 160 4.23 -3.43 -28.71
C ARG A 160 4.67 -4.00 -27.37
N THR A 161 4.03 -3.57 -26.28
CA THR A 161 4.17 -4.21 -24.97
C THR A 161 3.63 -5.62 -25.16
N VAL A 162 4.49 -6.53 -25.60
CA VAL A 162 4.22 -7.95 -25.64
C VAL A 162 4.09 -8.32 -24.17
N VAL A 163 2.86 -8.51 -23.71
CA VAL A 163 2.61 -9.26 -22.49
C VAL A 163 3.28 -10.60 -22.72
N ALA A 164 4.40 -10.85 -22.06
CA ALA A 164 5.08 -12.13 -22.10
C ALA A 164 4.12 -13.16 -21.51
N ARG A 165 3.35 -13.82 -22.39
CA ARG A 165 2.69 -15.07 -22.05
C ARG A 165 3.84 -16.05 -21.75
N PRO A 166 3.90 -16.66 -20.57
CA PRO A 166 4.89 -17.71 -20.31
C PRO A 166 4.82 -18.71 -21.45
N ALA A 167 5.95 -18.98 -22.11
CA ALA A 167 6.01 -19.99 -23.15
C ALA A 167 5.62 -21.33 -22.50
N ALA A 168 4.44 -21.85 -22.86
CA ALA A 168 4.15 -23.26 -22.61
C ALA A 168 5.24 -24.07 -23.33
N PRO A 169 5.91 -25.03 -22.67
CA PRO A 169 6.84 -25.92 -23.35
C PRO A 169 6.12 -26.59 -24.52
N ALA A 170 6.72 -26.49 -25.71
CA ALA A 170 6.24 -27.17 -26.89
C ALA A 170 6.61 -28.65 -26.79
N ASP A 171 5.83 -29.41 -26.03
CA ASP A 171 5.77 -30.87 -26.13
C ASP A 171 4.39 -31.26 -26.64
N THR A 172 4.28 -31.53 -27.93
CA THR A 172 3.09 -32.14 -28.55
C THR A 172 3.06 -33.64 -28.29
N ALA A 173 3.02 -34.03 -27.02
CA ALA A 173 2.75 -35.40 -26.58
C ALA A 173 1.72 -35.37 -25.45
N PRO A 174 0.61 -36.12 -25.53
CA PRO A 174 -0.32 -36.25 -24.42
C PRO A 174 0.40 -36.84 -23.20
N PRO A 175 0.21 -36.28 -21.98
CA PRO A 175 0.88 -36.82 -20.80
C PRO A 175 0.37 -38.23 -20.50
N LEU A 176 1.27 -39.22 -20.56
CA LEU A 176 1.03 -40.58 -20.09
C LEU A 176 1.01 -40.58 -18.56
N TYR A 177 -0.11 -41.01 -17.98
CA TYR A 177 -0.31 -41.01 -16.53
C TYR A 177 0.62 -42.05 -15.88
N GLY A 178 1.46 -41.62 -14.93
CA GLY A 178 2.29 -42.51 -14.10
C GLY A 178 3.80 -42.32 -14.23
N GLU A 179 4.28 -41.49 -15.15
CA GLU A 179 5.72 -41.24 -15.29
C GLU A 179 6.13 -39.97 -14.53
N ARG A 180 7.01 -40.12 -13.53
CA ARG A 180 7.61 -38.96 -12.86
C ARG A 180 8.60 -38.33 -13.84
N VAL A 181 8.39 -37.06 -14.18
CA VAL A 181 9.31 -36.27 -15.03
C VAL A 181 10.69 -36.25 -14.38
N GLN A 182 11.60 -37.10 -14.85
CA GLN A 182 12.98 -37.15 -14.43
C GLN A 182 13.76 -36.13 -15.26
N ASN A 183 14.06 -34.96 -14.68
CA ASN A 183 14.82 -33.92 -15.36
C ASN A 183 16.26 -34.43 -15.63
N PRO A 184 16.71 -34.59 -16.89
CA PRO A 184 18.07 -35.03 -17.17
C PRO A 184 19.04 -33.90 -16.79
N GLY A 185 19.73 -34.05 -15.66
CA GLY A 185 20.74 -33.08 -15.20
C GLY A 185 20.65 -32.68 -13.72
N ALA A 186 19.64 -33.12 -12.97
CA ALA A 186 19.63 -32.95 -11.52
C ALA A 186 20.12 -34.22 -10.83
N ALA A 187 21.37 -34.22 -10.34
CA ALA A 187 21.84 -35.22 -9.39
C ALA A 187 20.93 -35.14 -8.14
N GLY A 188 20.09 -36.16 -7.95
CA GLY A 188 19.24 -36.24 -6.77
C GLY A 188 20.11 -36.38 -5.52
N PRO A 189 19.87 -35.63 -4.43
CA PRO A 189 20.60 -35.83 -3.19
C PRO A 189 20.32 -37.24 -2.65
N ALA A 190 21.37 -38.02 -2.42
CA ALA A 190 21.27 -39.31 -1.74
C ALA A 190 20.80 -39.09 -0.30
N VAL A 191 19.53 -39.39 -0.03
CA VAL A 191 18.95 -39.33 1.31
C VAL A 191 19.36 -40.60 2.07
N PRO A 192 20.08 -40.51 3.21
CA PRO A 192 20.36 -41.68 4.03
C PRO A 192 19.06 -42.23 4.64
N PRO A 193 18.93 -43.54 4.86
CA PRO A 193 17.70 -44.14 5.37
C PRO A 193 17.38 -43.59 6.77
N ARG A 194 16.24 -42.92 6.88
CA ARG A 194 15.71 -42.41 8.16
C ARG A 194 15.19 -43.60 8.99
N PRO A 195 15.56 -43.72 10.28
CA PRO A 195 15.01 -44.77 11.13
C PRO A 195 13.48 -44.62 11.27
N PRO A 196 12.74 -45.73 11.43
CA PRO A 196 11.28 -45.67 11.51
C PRO A 196 10.84 -44.89 12.76
N ALA A 197 10.14 -43.78 12.53
CA ALA A 197 9.50 -43.04 13.61
C ALA A 197 8.26 -43.82 14.11
N PRO A 198 8.02 -43.88 15.43
CA PRO A 198 6.88 -44.59 15.98
C PRO A 198 5.57 -43.94 15.49
N SER A 199 4.65 -44.78 15.01
CA SER A 199 3.30 -44.36 14.62
C SER A 199 2.58 -43.78 15.84
N ARG A 200 2.33 -42.48 15.83
CA ARG A 200 1.35 -41.87 16.74
C ARG A 200 -0.04 -42.35 16.34
N PRO A 201 -0.93 -42.71 17.29
CA PRO A 201 -2.30 -43.06 16.99
C PRO A 201 -2.96 -41.89 16.27
N VAL A 202 -3.56 -42.17 15.12
CA VAL A 202 -4.40 -41.22 14.41
C VAL A 202 -5.75 -41.26 15.13
N ASP A 203 -6.04 -40.25 15.95
CA ASP A 203 -7.42 -40.01 16.35
C ASP A 203 -8.16 -39.43 15.14
N ASP A 204 -8.79 -40.32 14.37
CA ASP A 204 -9.63 -40.02 13.21
C ASP A 204 -10.98 -39.41 13.64
N GLU A 205 -10.98 -38.14 14.06
CA GLU A 205 -12.23 -37.36 14.03
C GLU A 205 -12.01 -35.95 13.46
N PRO A 206 -12.64 -35.60 12.33
CA PRO A 206 -12.52 -34.26 11.76
C PRO A 206 -13.23 -33.22 12.64
N PRO A 207 -12.64 -32.04 12.88
CA PRO A 207 -13.19 -31.04 13.80
C PRO A 207 -14.53 -30.48 13.31
N ARG A 208 -15.54 -30.48 14.19
CA ARG A 208 -16.86 -29.88 13.91
C ARG A 208 -16.79 -28.36 13.99
N TYR A 209 -17.38 -27.70 12.98
CA TYR A 209 -17.37 -26.25 12.84
C TYR A 209 -18.13 -25.57 13.99
N GLY A 210 -17.44 -24.71 14.75
CA GLY A 210 -18.02 -23.89 15.82
C GLY A 210 -17.27 -23.91 17.15
N GLU A 211 -16.32 -24.81 17.34
CA GLU A 211 -15.53 -24.90 18.56
C GLU A 211 -14.22 -24.13 18.42
N ARG A 212 -13.94 -23.19 19.34
CA ARG A 212 -12.63 -22.51 19.38
C ARG A 212 -11.59 -23.50 19.87
N VAL A 213 -10.59 -23.78 19.03
CA VAL A 213 -9.35 -24.40 19.48
C VAL A 213 -8.71 -23.48 20.52
N THR A 214 -8.79 -23.83 21.80
CA THR A 214 -7.96 -23.22 22.83
C THR A 214 -6.51 -23.63 22.56
N PRO A 215 -5.58 -22.69 22.31
CA PRO A 215 -4.18 -23.05 22.21
C PRO A 215 -3.74 -23.65 23.55
N GLN A 216 -3.30 -24.91 23.50
CA GLN A 216 -2.68 -25.61 24.60
C GLN A 216 -1.48 -24.78 25.08
N SER A 217 -1.54 -24.30 26.32
CA SER A 217 -0.45 -23.58 26.97
C SER A 217 0.82 -24.40 26.86
N ALA A 218 1.76 -23.93 26.04
CA ALA A 218 3.11 -24.48 26.01
C ALA A 218 3.69 -24.33 27.42
N SER A 219 4.00 -25.49 28.01
CA SER A 219 4.62 -25.66 29.31
C SER A 219 5.79 -24.71 29.48
N ALA A 220 5.80 -23.97 30.59
CA ALA A 220 6.90 -23.14 31.01
C ALA A 220 8.21 -23.95 31.02
N THR A 221 9.18 -23.51 30.25
CA THR A 221 10.59 -23.88 30.44
C THR A 221 11.21 -22.76 31.26
N PRO A 222 11.65 -22.99 32.51
CA PRO A 222 12.29 -21.95 33.30
C PRO A 222 13.70 -21.66 32.74
N PRO A 223 14.13 -20.39 32.68
CA PRO A 223 15.52 -20.08 32.35
C PRO A 223 16.43 -20.45 33.54
N ALA A 224 17.57 -21.06 33.23
CA ALA A 224 18.63 -21.37 34.18
C ALA A 224 19.14 -20.11 34.90
N GLU A 225 18.94 -20.06 36.21
CA GLU A 225 19.52 -19.06 37.12
C GLU A 225 21.05 -19.14 37.11
N SER A 226 21.69 -18.03 36.75
CA SER A 226 23.11 -17.79 36.97
C SER A 226 23.25 -17.15 38.36
N GLN A 227 23.77 -17.92 39.31
CA GLN A 227 24.16 -17.46 40.65
C GLN A 227 25.26 -16.39 40.59
N PRO A 228 25.23 -15.43 41.53
CA PRO A 228 26.43 -15.00 42.22
C PRO A 228 26.34 -15.38 43.70
N GLY A 229 27.39 -16.02 44.20
CA GLY A 229 27.47 -16.59 45.53
C GLY A 229 27.43 -15.55 46.66
N SER A 230 26.65 -15.87 47.69
CA SER A 230 26.77 -15.31 49.03
C SER A 230 27.19 -16.44 49.96
N ASP A 231 28.50 -16.60 50.14
CA ASP A 231 29.05 -17.49 51.16
C ASP A 231 28.97 -16.84 52.53
N GLY A 232 28.46 -17.61 53.49
CA GLY A 232 29.01 -17.65 54.84
C GLY A 232 28.39 -16.72 55.86
N ALA A 233 27.28 -17.16 56.46
CA ALA A 233 27.08 -16.96 57.90
C ALA A 233 27.38 -18.28 58.61
N PRO A 234 28.03 -18.24 59.78
CA PRO A 234 27.62 -19.14 60.83
C PRO A 234 27.31 -18.40 62.14
N GLU A 235 26.23 -18.88 62.78
CA GLU A 235 26.11 -19.23 64.22
C GLU A 235 26.48 -18.17 65.27
N SER A 236 25.52 -17.62 66.00
CA SER A 236 24.83 -18.16 67.20
C SER A 236 25.60 -17.96 68.52
N ASN A 237 25.17 -16.93 69.27
CA ASN A 237 25.12 -16.79 70.76
C ASN A 237 26.44 -16.96 71.57
N PRO A 238 26.50 -16.71 72.91
CA PRO A 238 25.70 -15.89 73.82
C PRO A 238 26.55 -14.87 74.64
N SER A 239 25.84 -14.02 75.40
CA SER A 239 26.15 -13.52 76.76
C SER A 239 27.62 -13.27 77.17
N ARG A 240 27.92 -12.02 77.57
CA ARG A 240 28.47 -11.72 78.92
C ARG A 240 28.59 -10.21 79.17
N ASP A 241 28.09 -9.84 80.35
CA ASP A 241 28.55 -8.71 81.16
C ASP A 241 30.08 -8.59 81.14
N ASP A 242 30.59 -7.37 81.05
CA ASP A 242 31.34 -6.75 82.13
C ASP A 242 31.83 -5.36 81.71
N ARG A 243 31.43 -4.36 82.51
CA ARG A 243 32.21 -3.21 83.04
C ARG A 243 31.66 -1.81 82.77
#